data_AF-A0A0L0UHH3-F1
#
_entry.id   AF-A0A0L0UHH3-F1
#
_cell.length_a   1.000
_cell.length_b   1.000
_cell.length_c   1.000
_cell.angle_alpha   90.00
_cell.angle_beta   90.00
_cell.angle_gamma   90.00
#
_symmetry.space_group_name_H-M   'P 1'
#
loop_
_entity.id
_entity.type
_entity.pdbx_description
1 polymer ?
#
loop_
_entity_poly.entity_id
_entity_poly.type
_entity_poly.pdbx_seq_one_letter_code
_entity_poly.pdbx_strand_id
1 'polypeptide(L)'
;QRYKNFGFARQYYVDESDFALARDLIVVLNLFYEITLQVSTGGSTRIASVVVFIDQITEHLSTIIREPKYPPALRNACRIGLKLTNKYYSLTDSSPLYRIAILLHPSFKDEYFKLAAWEPEWIAEAIRLAQD
;
A
#
# COMPACT_ATOMS: atom_id res chain seq x y z
N GLN A 1 48.62 31.55 -2.13
CA GLN A 1 47.50 30.73 -2.65
C GLN A 1 46.94 29.88 -1.52
N ARG A 2 45.82 30.29 -0.90
CA ARG A 2 45.09 29.49 0.10
C ARG A 2 43.86 28.92 -0.59
N TYR A 3 43.96 27.71 -1.13
CA TYR A 3 42.79 26.98 -1.60
C TYR A 3 41.97 26.58 -0.39
N LYS A 4 40.76 27.16 -0.28
CA LYS A 4 39.75 26.76 0.68
C LYS A 4 39.30 25.33 0.31
N ASN A 5 39.54 24.37 1.20
CA ASN A 5 38.94 23.04 1.10
C ASN A 5 37.44 23.14 1.44
N PHE A 6 36.63 23.54 0.46
CA PHE A 6 35.17 23.39 0.52
C PHE A 6 34.76 21.96 0.17
N GLY A 7 35.29 20.97 0.89
CA GLY A 7 34.81 19.60 0.80
C GLY A 7 33.76 19.36 1.89
N PHE A 8 32.58 18.83 1.53
CA PHE A 8 31.62 18.35 2.52
C PHE A 8 32.28 17.34 3.47
N ALA A 9 31.88 17.33 4.74
CA ALA A 9 32.43 16.38 5.71
C ALA A 9 32.15 14.93 5.27
N ARG A 10 33.12 14.03 5.44
CA ARG A 10 33.09 12.64 4.94
C ARG A 10 31.85 11.85 5.39
N GLN A 11 31.26 12.23 6.52
CA GLN A 11 30.02 11.66 7.06
C GLN A 11 28.75 11.88 6.22
N TYR A 12 28.79 12.74 5.20
CA TYR A 12 27.66 13.02 4.30
C TYR A 12 27.84 12.43 2.90
N TYR A 13 28.88 11.62 2.67
CA TYR A 13 29.06 10.94 1.40
C TYR A 13 28.14 9.74 1.33
N VAL A 14 27.38 9.66 0.24
CA VAL A 14 26.60 8.48 -0.14
C VAL A 14 27.57 7.42 -0.65
N ASP A 15 27.44 6.21 -0.15
CA ASP A 15 28.26 5.07 -0.59
C ASP A 15 27.43 3.97 -1.27
N GLU A 16 28.09 2.89 -1.69
CA GLU A 16 27.43 1.80 -2.41
C GLU A 16 26.31 1.13 -1.58
N SER A 17 26.42 1.14 -0.26
CA SER A 17 25.39 0.58 0.63
C SER A 17 24.13 1.45 0.64
N ASP A 18 24.28 2.77 0.56
CA ASP A 18 23.14 3.69 0.41
C ASP A 18 22.45 3.51 -0.94
N PHE A 19 23.21 3.34 -2.03
CA PHE A 19 22.65 3.04 -3.34
C PHE A 19 21.97 1.66 -3.39
N ALA A 20 22.51 0.67 -2.69
CA ALA A 20 21.87 -0.63 -2.54
C ALA A 20 20.53 -0.50 -1.81
N LEU A 21 20.49 0.23 -0.69
CA LEU A 21 19.24 0.49 0.03
C LEU A 21 18.23 1.27 -0.82
N ALA A 22 18.69 2.25 -1.61
CA ALA A 22 17.82 2.98 -2.53
C ALA A 22 17.20 2.08 -3.61
N ARG A 23 17.97 1.11 -4.13
CA ARG A 23 17.45 0.09 -5.06
C ARG A 23 16.40 -0.80 -4.40
N ASP A 24 16.63 -1.22 -3.16
CA ASP A 24 15.64 -1.99 -2.42
C ASP A 24 14.37 -1.17 -2.15
N LEU A 25 14.50 0.14 -1.91
CA LEU A 25 13.37 1.03 -1.69
C LEU A 25 12.48 1.15 -2.94
N ILE A 26 13.07 1.12 -4.15
CA ILE A 26 12.30 1.14 -5.41
C ILE A 26 11.32 -0.04 -5.47
N VAL A 27 11.70 -1.21 -4.96
CA VAL A 27 10.82 -2.40 -4.92
C VAL A 27 9.56 -2.12 -4.10
N VAL A 28 9.69 -1.43 -2.97
CA VAL A 28 8.52 -1.01 -2.17
C VAL A 28 7.71 0.03 -2.94
N LEU A 29 8.35 1.10 -3.41
CA LEU A 29 7.69 2.29 -3.92
C LEU A 29 7.04 2.08 -5.29
N ASN A 30 7.48 1.11 -6.09
CA ASN A 30 6.93 0.89 -7.43
C ASN A 30 5.43 0.61 -7.41
N LEU A 31 4.94 -0.21 -6.48
CA LEU A 31 3.50 -0.47 -6.34
C LEU A 31 2.72 0.80 -5.96
N PHE A 32 3.26 1.61 -5.05
CA PHE A 32 2.65 2.89 -4.67
C PHE A 32 2.57 3.84 -5.86
N TYR A 33 3.62 3.89 -6.68
CA TYR A 33 3.66 4.68 -7.89
C TYR A 33 2.58 4.22 -8.89
N GLU A 34 2.49 2.92 -9.17
CA GLU A 34 1.50 2.37 -10.10
C GLU A 34 0.07 2.68 -9.66
N ILE A 35 -0.25 2.44 -8.38
CA ILE A 35 -1.58 2.75 -7.81
C ILE A 35 -1.85 4.25 -7.86
N THR A 36 -0.88 5.09 -7.47
CA THR A 36 -1.05 6.56 -7.49
C THR A 36 -1.28 7.07 -8.90
N LEU A 37 -0.57 6.51 -9.88
CA LEU A 37 -0.74 6.84 -11.29
C LEU A 37 -2.15 6.47 -11.74
N GLN A 38 -2.61 5.24 -11.47
CA GLN A 38 -3.97 4.79 -11.79
C GLN A 38 -5.03 5.71 -11.18
N VAL A 39 -4.87 6.08 -9.90
CA VAL A 39 -5.79 6.99 -9.20
C VAL A 39 -5.81 8.37 -9.85
N SER A 40 -4.66 8.85 -10.31
CA SER A 40 -4.47 10.21 -10.84
C SER A 40 -4.88 10.35 -12.31
N THR A 41 -4.73 9.29 -13.12
CA THR A 41 -5.03 9.31 -14.56
C THR A 41 -6.32 8.59 -14.91
N GLY A 42 -6.83 7.75 -14.01
CA GLY A 42 -8.09 7.06 -14.19
C GLY A 42 -9.26 8.03 -14.05
N GLY A 43 -9.92 8.36 -15.15
CA GLY A 43 -11.19 9.13 -15.14
C GLY A 43 -12.36 8.42 -14.41
N SER A 44 -12.10 7.32 -13.71
CA SER A 44 -13.06 6.49 -13.00
C SER A 44 -12.36 5.71 -11.87
N THR A 45 -11.61 6.38 -10.99
CA THR A 45 -11.22 5.77 -9.71
C THR A 45 -12.51 5.53 -8.92
N ARG A 46 -13.05 4.31 -9.02
CA ARG A 46 -14.30 3.95 -8.37
C ARG A 46 -14.02 3.73 -6.89
N ILE A 47 -14.98 4.08 -6.03
CA ILE A 47 -14.94 3.84 -4.58
C ILE A 47 -14.56 2.38 -4.28
N ALA A 48 -15.03 1.44 -5.11
CA ALA A 48 -14.70 0.01 -5.03
C ALA A 48 -13.19 -0.29 -5.12
N SER A 49 -12.46 0.47 -5.94
CA SER A 49 -11.03 0.23 -6.19
C SER A 49 -10.15 0.64 -5.01
N VAL A 50 -10.61 1.56 -4.15
CA VAL A 50 -9.82 2.06 -3.01
C VAL A 50 -9.43 0.93 -2.06
N VAL A 51 -10.39 0.07 -1.72
CA VAL A 51 -10.14 -1.05 -0.80
C VAL A 51 -9.20 -2.06 -1.43
N VAL A 52 -9.37 -2.34 -2.74
CA VAL A 52 -8.45 -3.20 -3.50
C VAL A 52 -7.02 -2.67 -3.48
N PHE A 53 -6.83 -1.36 -3.64
CA PHE A 53 -5.51 -0.75 -3.57
C PHE A 53 -4.90 -0.85 -2.17
N ILE A 54 -5.68 -0.65 -1.11
CA ILE A 54 -5.19 -0.81 0.26
C ILE A 54 -4.79 -2.27 0.53
N ASP A 55 -5.55 -3.25 0.04
CA ASP A 55 -5.24 -4.67 0.16
C ASP A 55 -3.95 -5.05 -0.57
N GLN A 56 -3.79 -4.58 -1.82
CA GLN A 56 -2.58 -4.78 -2.61
C GLN A 56 -1.34 -4.21 -1.91
N ILE A 57 -1.44 -2.98 -1.38
CA ILE A 57 -0.33 -2.36 -0.64
C ILE A 57 -0.03 -3.15 0.63
N THR A 58 -1.06 -3.55 1.37
CA THR A 58 -0.92 -4.29 2.63
C THR A 58 -0.24 -5.64 2.43
N GLU A 59 -0.62 -6.38 1.39
CA GLU A 59 0.02 -7.65 1.05
C GLU A 59 1.47 -7.45 0.56
N HIS A 60 1.73 -6.42 -0.25
CA HIS A 60 3.08 -6.10 -0.71
C HIS A 60 4.03 -5.77 0.44
N LEU A 61 3.60 -4.91 1.37
CA LEU A 61 4.37 -4.59 2.57
C LEU A 61 4.58 -5.83 3.44
N SER A 62 3.55 -6.66 3.61
CA SER A 62 3.63 -7.90 4.40
C SER A 62 4.61 -8.90 3.80
N THR A 63 4.63 -9.03 2.47
CA THR A 63 5.60 -9.86 1.74
C THR A 63 7.02 -9.40 2.01
N ILE A 64 7.30 -8.09 1.88
CA ILE A 64 8.64 -7.52 2.11
C ILE A 64 9.08 -7.70 3.57
N ILE A 65 8.17 -7.58 4.54
CA ILE A 65 8.46 -7.80 5.96
C ILE A 65 8.92 -9.24 6.25
N ARG A 66 8.31 -10.22 5.58
CA ARG A 66 8.59 -11.66 5.77
C ARG A 66 9.90 -12.09 5.10
N GLU A 67 10.32 -11.39 4.05
CA GLU A 67 11.47 -11.73 3.22
C GLU A 67 12.82 -11.36 3.86
N PRO A 68 13.66 -12.32 4.29
CA PRO A 68 14.92 -12.04 4.99
C PRO A 68 15.98 -11.37 4.12
N LYS A 69 15.83 -11.44 2.79
CA LYS A 69 16.75 -10.81 1.83
C LYS A 69 16.76 -9.29 1.90
N TYR A 70 15.70 -8.66 2.42
CA TYR A 70 15.61 -7.21 2.53
C TYR A 70 16.26 -6.69 3.83
N PRO A 71 16.91 -5.51 3.79
CA PRO A 71 17.60 -4.97 4.95
C PRO A 71 16.63 -4.67 6.11
N PRO A 72 17.09 -4.77 7.38
CA PRO A 72 16.25 -4.49 8.55
C PRO A 72 15.57 -3.11 8.50
N ALA A 73 16.26 -2.09 7.98
CA ALA A 73 15.72 -0.74 7.83
C ALA A 73 14.46 -0.73 6.95
N LEU A 74 14.50 -1.40 5.79
CA LEU A 74 13.37 -1.49 4.87
C LEU A 74 12.20 -2.25 5.50
N ARG A 75 12.47 -3.42 6.10
CA ARG A 75 11.43 -4.22 6.77
C ARG A 75 10.75 -3.44 7.90
N ASN A 76 11.50 -2.64 8.66
CA ASN A 76 10.94 -1.79 9.70
C ASN A 76 10.12 -0.63 9.14
N ALA A 77 10.58 0.00 8.04
CA ALA A 77 9.79 1.00 7.34
C ALA A 77 8.46 0.40 6.82
N CYS A 78 8.48 -0.80 6.24
CA CYS A 78 7.28 -1.50 5.81
C CYS A 78 6.34 -1.84 6.96
N ARG A 79 6.83 -2.21 8.16
CA ARG A 79 5.98 -2.40 9.35
C ARG A 79 5.23 -1.12 9.74
N ILE A 80 5.89 0.02 9.66
CA ILE A 80 5.27 1.33 9.91
C ILE A 80 4.22 1.63 8.82
N GLY A 81 4.55 1.38 7.56
CA GLY A 81 3.63 1.51 6.43
C GLY A 81 2.37 0.64 6.60
N LEU A 82 2.54 -0.62 7.01
CA LEU A 82 1.45 -1.56 7.26
C LEU A 82 0.52 -1.08 8.38
N LYS A 83 1.07 -0.52 9.45
CA LYS A 83 0.26 0.09 10.52
C LYS A 83 -0.57 1.27 9.99
N LEU A 84 -0.02 2.03 9.05
CA LEU A 84 -0.70 3.16 8.44
C LEU A 84 -1.81 2.69 7.46
N THR A 85 -1.55 1.68 6.64
CA THR A 85 -2.58 1.13 5.73
C THR A 85 -3.75 0.55 6.51
N ASN A 86 -3.49 -0.17 7.61
CA ASN A 86 -4.55 -0.67 8.50
C ASN A 86 -5.41 0.47 9.08
N LYS A 87 -4.80 1.61 9.44
CA LYS A 87 -5.56 2.79 9.89
C LYS A 87 -6.51 3.30 8.80
N TYR A 88 -6.05 3.38 7.56
CA TYR A 88 -6.90 3.83 6.44
C TYR A 88 -7.97 2.81 6.07
N TYR A 89 -7.66 1.52 6.18
CA TYR A 89 -8.64 0.45 6.04
C TYR A 89 -9.77 0.59 7.06
N SER A 90 -9.45 0.82 8.34
CA SER A 90 -10.48 1.07 9.36
C SER A 90 -11.34 2.31 9.07
N LEU A 91 -10.83 3.29 8.30
CA LEU A 91 -11.62 4.44 7.84
C LEU A 91 -12.55 4.07 6.68
N THR A 92 -12.14 3.20 5.75
CA THR A 92 -13.06 2.68 4.72
C THR A 92 -14.20 1.89 5.35
N ASP A 93 -13.93 1.22 6.47
CA ASP A 93 -14.93 0.46 7.22
C ASP A 93 -15.98 1.30 7.92
N SER A 94 -15.68 2.57 8.17
CA SER A 94 -16.60 3.51 8.83
C SER A 94 -17.77 3.94 7.96
N SER A 95 -17.73 3.65 6.65
CA SER A 95 -18.80 3.98 5.71
C SER A 95 -19.26 2.73 4.94
N PRO A 96 -20.57 2.45 4.90
CA PRO A 96 -21.10 1.32 4.14
C PRO A 96 -20.85 1.46 2.63
N LEU A 97 -20.58 2.69 2.14
CA LEU A 97 -20.38 2.98 0.72
C LEU A 97 -19.27 2.16 0.07
N TYR A 98 -18.17 1.91 0.79
CA TYR A 98 -17.05 1.12 0.24
C TYR A 98 -17.46 -0.33 0.00
N ARG A 99 -18.17 -0.93 0.97
CA ARG A 99 -18.63 -2.32 0.87
C ARG A 99 -19.67 -2.50 -0.24
N ILE A 100 -20.65 -1.59 -0.30
CA ILE A 100 -21.69 -1.58 -1.35
C ILE A 100 -21.03 -1.40 -2.72
N ALA A 101 -20.06 -0.49 -2.86
CA ALA A 101 -19.39 -0.26 -4.13
C ALA A 101 -18.64 -1.50 -4.64
N ILE A 102 -17.98 -2.27 -3.75
CA ILE A 102 -17.31 -3.53 -4.11
C ILE A 102 -18.35 -4.58 -4.52
N LEU A 103 -19.41 -4.74 -3.74
CA LEU A 103 -20.47 -5.72 -4.02
C LEU A 103 -21.15 -5.46 -5.37
N LEU A 104 -21.41 -4.19 -5.69
CA LEU A 104 -22.01 -3.78 -6.97
C LEU A 104 -21.03 -3.78 -8.14
N HIS A 105 -19.72 -3.98 -7.90
CA HIS A 105 -18.73 -3.96 -8.96
C HIS A 105 -18.85 -5.23 -9.83
N PRO A 106 -19.10 -5.10 -11.15
CA PRO A 106 -19.47 -6.22 -12.01
C PRO A 106 -18.41 -7.33 -12.10
N SER A 107 -17.15 -6.98 -11.87
CA SER A 107 -16.01 -7.91 -11.90
C SER A 107 -15.60 -8.45 -10.52
N PHE A 108 -16.13 -7.92 -9.42
CA PHE A 108 -15.75 -8.35 -8.05
C PHE A 108 -16.85 -9.16 -7.40
N LYS A 109 -18.06 -8.56 -7.31
CA LYS A 109 -19.22 -9.16 -6.63
C LYS A 109 -18.82 -9.80 -5.31
N ASP A 110 -19.27 -11.03 -5.06
CA ASP A 110 -18.95 -11.83 -3.88
C ASP A 110 -17.61 -12.59 -3.99
N GLU A 111 -17.07 -12.75 -5.20
CA GLU A 111 -15.79 -13.44 -5.41
C GLU A 111 -14.61 -12.69 -4.79
N TYR A 112 -14.63 -11.35 -4.85
CA TYR A 112 -13.58 -10.54 -4.22
C TYR A 112 -13.51 -10.77 -2.71
N PHE A 113 -14.65 -10.81 -2.03
CA PHE A 113 -14.67 -11.03 -0.58
C PHE A 113 -14.11 -12.40 -0.19
N LYS A 114 -14.33 -13.41 -1.01
CA LYS A 114 -13.75 -14.76 -0.82
C LYS A 114 -12.25 -14.74 -1.01
N LEU A 115 -11.75 -14.07 -2.07
CA LEU A 115 -10.32 -13.96 -2.37
C LEU A 115 -9.57 -13.14 -1.32
N ALA A 116 -10.17 -12.06 -0.84
CA ALA A 116 -9.61 -11.20 0.19
C ALA A 116 -9.74 -11.81 1.60
N ALA A 117 -10.33 -13.00 1.72
CA ALA A 117 -10.56 -13.71 2.98
C ALA A 117 -11.26 -12.84 4.05
N TRP A 118 -12.25 -12.06 3.62
CA TRP A 118 -13.01 -11.21 4.54
C TRP A 118 -13.85 -12.06 5.49
N GLU A 119 -14.04 -11.55 6.70
CA GLU A 119 -14.90 -12.15 7.71
C GLU A 119 -16.34 -12.29 7.16
N PRO A 120 -17.00 -13.47 7.33
CA PRO A 120 -18.35 -13.71 6.81
C PRO A 120 -19.39 -12.67 7.22
N GLU A 121 -19.25 -12.12 8.43
CA GLU A 121 -20.10 -11.08 9.00
C GLU A 121 -20.09 -9.80 8.14
N TRP A 122 -18.94 -9.49 7.54
CA TRP A 122 -18.77 -8.32 6.68
C TRP A 122 -19.47 -8.49 5.33
N ILE A 123 -19.42 -9.71 4.79
CA ILE A 123 -20.09 -10.06 3.54
C ILE A 123 -21.61 -10.01 3.73
N ALA A 124 -22.09 -10.57 4.85
CA ALA A 124 -23.51 -10.55 5.20
C ALA A 124 -24.04 -9.11 5.35
N GLU A 125 -23.29 -8.25 6.04
CA GLU A 125 -23.68 -6.85 6.21
C GLU A 125 -23.67 -6.07 4.89
N ALA A 126 -22.69 -6.33 4.00
CA ALA A 126 -22.67 -5.71 2.67
C ALA A 126 -23.89 -6.10 1.82
N ILE A 127 -24.29 -7.38 1.85
CA ILE A 127 -25.49 -7.87 1.15
C ILE A 127 -26.75 -7.20 1.71
N ARG A 128 -26.89 -7.15 3.05
CA ARG A 128 -28.02 -6.51 3.73
C ARG A 128 -28.16 -5.05 3.31
N LEU A 129 -27.06 -4.29 3.35
CA LEU A 129 -27.03 -2.87 3.00
C LEU A 129 -27.33 -2.58 1.52
N ALA A 130 -27.13 -3.55 0.63
CA ALA A 130 -27.44 -3.38 -0.80
C ALA A 130 -28.87 -3.79 -1.17
N GLN A 131 -29.59 -4.45 -0.25
CA GLN A 131 -30.98 -4.86 -0.42
C GLN A 131 -31.98 -3.86 0.19
N ASP A 132 -31.52 -3.04 1.14
CA ASP A 132 -32.25 -1.89 1.72
C ASP A 132 -32.35 -0.71 0.72
#